data_AF-A0AAV5FD04-F1
#
_entry.id   AF-A0AAV5FD04-F1
#
_cell.length_a   1.000
_cell.length_b   1.000
_cell.length_c   1.000
_cell.angle_alpha   90.00
_cell.angle_beta   90.00
_cell.angle_gamma   90.00
#
_symmetry.space_group_name_H-M   'P 1'
#
loop_
_entity.id
_entity.type
_entity.pdbx_description
1 polymer ?
#
loop_
_entity_poly.entity_id
_entity_poly.type
_entity_poly.pdbx_seq_one_letter_code
_entity_poly.pdbx_strand_id
1 'polypeptide(L)'
;MRILVKTQPTETIRLLFKRSDTIADVKAMIQDKQRIMFKDNKLDDGQSILADYDIEEESTLHLDFDRQIFMKTPTGQTVTLNVDPSDTIDSVMEKIQAKQVLLFGGKELESGRTLEDYDIQGGSTLHLEDRYAQD
;
A
#
# COMPACT_ATOMS: atom_id res chain seq x y z
N MET A 1 -15.37 21.00 -1.95
CA MET A 1 -15.18 20.29 -0.69
C MET A 1 -13.73 19.93 -0.52
N ARG A 2 -13.19 20.07 0.68
CA ARG A 2 -11.86 19.58 1.00
C ARG A 2 -11.93 18.08 1.28
N ILE A 3 -11.04 17.28 0.68
CA ILE A 3 -10.92 15.85 0.94
C ILE A 3 -9.48 15.55 1.33
N LEU A 4 -9.31 14.63 2.28
CA LEU A 4 -8.03 14.12 2.71
C LEU A 4 -7.70 12.89 1.87
N VAL A 5 -6.52 12.86 1.26
CA VAL A 5 -6.02 11.69 0.55
C VAL A 5 -4.82 11.16 1.32
N LYS A 6 -4.93 9.92 1.80
CA LYS A 6 -3.83 9.21 2.46
C LYS A 6 -3.05 8.40 1.43
N THR A 7 -1.81 8.78 1.22
CA THR A 7 -0.78 7.98 0.58
C THR A 7 -0.04 7.18 1.68
N GLN A 8 0.42 5.97 1.38
CA GLN A 8 1.25 5.22 2.34
C GLN A 8 2.70 5.74 2.33
N PRO A 9 3.45 5.67 3.45
CA PRO A 9 3.05 5.10 4.74
C PRO A 9 2.44 6.13 5.72
N THR A 10 2.54 7.44 5.50
CA THR A 10 2.07 8.45 6.47
C THR A 10 1.68 9.81 5.89
N GLU A 11 1.74 10.02 4.58
CA GLU A 11 1.46 11.34 4.02
C GLU A 11 -0.05 11.52 3.77
N THR A 12 -0.62 12.58 4.34
CA THR A 12 -2.00 12.99 4.10
C THR A 12 -1.99 14.31 3.36
N ILE A 13 -2.39 14.28 2.09
CA ILE A 13 -2.48 15.46 1.24
C ILE A 13 -3.90 15.98 1.29
N ARG A 14 -4.05 17.31 1.31
CA ARG A 14 -5.36 17.99 1.25
C ARG A 14 -5.62 18.42 -0.18
N LEU A 15 -6.65 17.87 -0.81
CA LEU A 15 -7.05 18.21 -2.17
C LEU A 15 -8.46 18.82 -2.17
N LEU A 16 -8.72 19.69 -3.15
CA LEU A 16 -10.01 20.35 -3.34
C LEU A 16 -10.74 19.73 -4.52
N PHE A 17 -11.92 19.18 -4.26
CA PHE A 17 -12.79 18.58 -5.28
C PHE A 17 -14.18 19.21 -5.24
N LYS A 18 -14.94 19.11 -6.32
CA LYS A 18 -16.38 19.36 -6.34
C LYS A 18 -17.11 18.07 -6.03
N ARG A 19 -18.30 18.18 -5.43
CA ARG A 19 -19.18 17.01 -5.20
C ARG A 19 -19.57 16.29 -6.50
N SER A 20 -19.55 17.02 -7.62
CA SER A 20 -19.83 16.53 -8.96
C SER A 20 -18.63 15.96 -9.69
N ASP A 21 -17.41 16.02 -9.12
CA ASP A 21 -16.25 15.43 -9.76
C ASP A 21 -16.41 13.91 -9.80
N THR A 22 -16.06 13.32 -10.95
CA THR A 22 -16.11 11.88 -11.13
C THR A 22 -14.92 11.21 -10.45
N ILE A 23 -15.02 9.91 -10.16
CA ILE A 23 -13.87 9.14 -9.66
C ILE A 23 -12.70 9.17 -10.67
N ALA A 24 -12.99 9.22 -11.97
CA ALA A 24 -11.98 9.36 -13.00
C ALA A 24 -11.22 10.71 -12.89
N ASP A 25 -11.93 11.82 -12.64
CA ASP A 25 -11.30 13.13 -12.42
C ASP A 25 -10.39 13.12 -11.19
N VAL A 26 -10.86 12.51 -10.10
CA VAL A 26 -10.09 12.37 -8.85
C VAL A 26 -8.81 11.58 -9.08
N LYS A 27 -8.89 10.44 -9.79
CA LYS A 27 -7.71 9.63 -10.14
C LYS A 27 -6.74 10.36 -11.06
N ALA A 28 -7.24 11.11 -12.04
CA ALA A 28 -6.42 11.92 -12.93
C ALA A 28 -5.62 13.00 -12.16
N MET A 29 -6.21 13.57 -11.10
CA MET A 29 -5.54 14.54 -10.24
C MET A 29 -4.47 13.94 -9.32
N ILE A 30 -4.60 12.66 -8.95
CA ILE A 30 -3.70 11.98 -8.03
C ILE A 30 -2.55 11.25 -8.78
N GLN A 31 -2.57 11.26 -10.12
CA GLN A 31 -1.49 10.79 -11.01
C GLN A 31 -0.89 9.41 -10.68
N ASP A 32 -1.71 8.38 -10.47
CA ASP A 32 -1.17 7.02 -10.37
C ASP A 32 -2.16 5.92 -10.74
N LYS A 33 -1.64 4.74 -11.11
CA LYS A 33 -2.40 3.48 -11.25
C LYS A 33 -2.81 2.91 -9.89
N GLN A 34 -3.27 3.76 -8.99
CA GLN A 34 -3.69 3.42 -7.64
C GLN A 34 -5.19 3.12 -7.61
N ARG A 35 -5.54 2.12 -6.83
CA ARG A 35 -6.91 1.82 -6.43
C ARG A 35 -7.28 2.80 -5.32
N ILE A 36 -8.33 3.60 -5.53
CA ILE A 36 -8.85 4.46 -4.48
C ILE A 36 -9.87 3.66 -3.67
N MET A 37 -9.75 3.71 -2.34
CA MET A 37 -10.60 3.02 -1.38
C MET A 37 -11.26 4.04 -0.45
N PHE A 38 -12.54 3.82 -0.13
CA PHE A 38 -13.29 4.57 0.88
C PHE A 38 -14.20 3.63 1.67
N LYS A 39 -14.10 3.64 3.01
CA LYS A 39 -14.86 2.73 3.89
C LYS A 39 -14.81 1.27 3.39
N ASP A 40 -13.61 0.80 3.07
CA ASP A 40 -13.34 -0.55 2.52
C ASP A 40 -13.93 -0.85 1.12
N ASN A 41 -14.58 0.12 0.48
CA ASN A 41 -15.07 0.00 -0.88
C ASN A 41 -14.06 0.56 -1.88
N LYS A 42 -13.80 -0.19 -2.94
CA LYS A 42 -13.05 0.28 -4.09
C LYS A 42 -13.90 1.28 -4.87
N LEU A 43 -13.33 2.44 -5.21
CA LEU A 43 -13.97 3.42 -6.09
C LEU A 43 -13.69 3.06 -7.55
N ASP A 44 -14.76 2.84 -8.30
CA ASP A 44 -14.70 2.38 -9.69
C ASP A 44 -14.56 3.56 -10.67
N ASP A 45 -13.88 3.31 -11.80
CA ASP A 45 -13.61 4.29 -12.87
C ASP A 45 -14.83 4.65 -13.73
N GLY A 46 -16.03 4.29 -13.28
CA GLY A 46 -17.27 4.54 -14.00
C GLY A 46 -17.69 6.02 -13.99
N GLN A 47 -18.95 6.28 -14.34
CA GLN A 47 -19.54 7.61 -14.25
C GLN A 47 -19.91 8.02 -12.81
N SER A 48 -19.55 7.21 -11.81
CA SER A 48 -19.82 7.48 -10.41
C SER A 48 -19.09 8.74 -9.94
N ILE A 49 -19.78 9.55 -9.16
CA ILE A 49 -19.25 10.76 -8.55
C ILE A 49 -18.97 10.54 -7.06
N LEU A 50 -18.20 11.44 -6.44
CA LEU A 50 -17.87 11.34 -5.01
C LEU A 50 -19.12 11.24 -4.11
N ALA A 51 -20.21 11.92 -4.49
CA ALA A 51 -21.46 11.86 -3.75
C ALA A 51 -22.15 10.47 -3.77
N ASP A 52 -21.94 9.66 -4.81
CA ASP A 52 -22.55 8.32 -4.91
C ASP A 52 -22.00 7.35 -3.87
N TYR A 53 -20.84 7.68 -3.29
CA TYR A 53 -20.16 6.90 -2.25
C TYR A 53 -20.29 7.53 -0.85
N ASP A 54 -21.16 8.53 -0.67
CA ASP A 54 -21.29 9.32 0.56
C ASP A 54 -19.96 9.94 1.02
N ILE A 55 -19.15 10.42 0.07
CA ILE A 55 -17.90 11.12 0.36
C ILE A 55 -18.21 12.59 0.56
N GLU A 56 -17.93 13.07 1.77
CA GLU A 56 -18.21 14.43 2.22
C GLU A 56 -16.93 15.22 2.52
N GLU A 57 -17.10 16.48 2.92
CA GLU A 57 -15.98 17.32 3.33
C GLU A 57 -15.20 16.71 4.51
N GLU A 58 -13.87 16.78 4.42
CA GLU A 58 -12.89 16.16 5.31
C GLU A 58 -12.94 14.62 5.36
N SER A 59 -13.67 13.97 4.45
CA SER A 59 -13.55 12.52 4.25
C SER A 59 -12.12 12.12 3.88
N THR A 60 -11.73 10.92 4.26
CA THR A 60 -10.40 10.36 3.97
C THR A 60 -10.48 9.26 2.92
N LEU A 61 -9.86 9.49 1.77
CA LEU A 61 -9.63 8.46 0.75
C LEU A 61 -8.30 7.77 1.01
N HIS A 62 -8.29 6.46 0.84
CA HIS A 62 -7.09 5.64 0.95
C HIS A 62 -6.64 5.22 -0.43
N LEU A 63 -5.36 5.41 -0.74
CA LEU A 63 -4.77 4.89 -1.96
C LEU A 63 -4.20 3.50 -1.67
N ASP A 64 -4.57 2.54 -2.51
CA ASP A 64 -4.06 1.18 -2.53
C ASP A 64 -3.30 0.97 -3.84
N PHE A 65 -2.13 0.36 -3.77
CA PHE A 65 -1.24 0.22 -4.91
C PHE A 65 -1.48 -1.13 -5.57
N ASP A 66 -1.57 -1.18 -6.91
CA ASP A 66 -1.71 -2.43 -7.67
C ASP A 66 -0.39 -3.22 -7.75
N ARG A 67 0.49 -3.05 -6.76
CA ARG A 67 1.79 -3.72 -6.66
C ARG A 67 1.76 -4.65 -5.47
N GLN A 68 1.89 -5.94 -5.76
CA GLN A 68 1.89 -7.01 -4.77
C GLN A 68 3.25 -7.65 -4.66
N ILE A 69 3.70 -7.94 -3.46
CA ILE A 69 4.80 -8.87 -3.19
C ILE A 69 4.27 -10.10 -2.45
N PHE A 70 5.04 -11.17 -2.52
CA PHE A 70 4.76 -12.41 -1.82
C PHE A 70 5.73 -12.58 -0.66
N MET A 71 5.23 -13.07 0.45
CA MET A 71 6.04 -13.36 1.61
C MET A 71 5.84 -14.80 2.03
N LYS A 72 6.94 -15.55 2.07
CA LYS A 72 6.94 -16.95 2.51
C LYS A 72 7.32 -17.01 3.98
N THR A 73 6.42 -17.54 4.79
CA THR A 73 6.64 -17.76 6.23
C THR A 73 7.56 -18.97 6.46
N PRO A 74 8.16 -19.12 7.67
CA PRO A 74 8.92 -20.32 8.01
C PRO A 74 8.10 -21.62 7.91
N THR A 75 6.79 -21.54 8.10
CA THR A 75 5.85 -22.67 7.94
C THR A 75 5.54 -23.02 6.49
N GLY A 76 6.10 -22.27 5.52
CA GLY A 76 5.90 -22.48 4.09
C GLY A 76 4.63 -21.84 3.53
N GLN A 77 3.85 -21.12 4.35
CA GLN A 77 2.69 -20.37 3.89
C GLN A 77 3.13 -19.14 3.08
N THR A 78 2.40 -18.82 2.01
CA THR A 78 2.62 -17.58 1.26
C THR A 78 1.53 -16.57 1.60
N VAL A 79 1.94 -15.35 1.95
CA VAL A 79 1.08 -14.20 2.21
C VAL A 79 1.31 -13.17 1.11
N THR A 80 0.23 -12.58 0.59
CA THR A 80 0.31 -11.51 -0.42
C THR A 80 0.18 -10.15 0.28
N LEU A 81 1.05 -9.21 -0.06
CA LEU A 81 1.05 -7.86 0.50
C LEU A 81 1.03 -6.82 -0.60
N ASN A 82 0.16 -5.82 -0.47
CA ASN A 82 0.21 -4.61 -1.29
C ASN A 82 1.29 -3.67 -0.72
N VAL A 83 2.20 -3.22 -1.58
CA VAL A 83 3.36 -2.42 -1.18
C VAL A 83 3.62 -1.25 -2.11
N ASP A 84 4.23 -0.21 -1.56
CA ASP A 84 4.84 0.90 -2.29
C ASP A 84 6.36 0.69 -2.38
N PRO A 85 7.05 1.05 -3.49
CA PRO A 85 8.52 0.97 -3.57
C PRO A 85 9.24 1.73 -2.44
N SER A 86 8.64 2.82 -1.96
CA SER A 86 9.15 3.62 -0.85
C SER A 86 8.83 3.04 0.53
N ASP A 87 8.02 1.97 0.62
CA ASP A 87 7.81 1.27 1.88
C ASP A 87 9.16 0.85 2.46
N THR A 88 9.39 1.22 3.71
CA THR A 88 10.55 0.74 4.47
C THR A 88 10.39 -0.71 4.87
N ILE A 89 11.50 -1.40 5.12
CA ILE A 89 11.47 -2.76 5.67
C ILE A 89 10.68 -2.80 6.98
N ASP A 90 10.80 -1.78 7.85
CA ASP A 90 10.04 -1.72 9.10
C ASP A 90 8.52 -1.63 8.84
N SER A 91 8.09 -0.76 7.91
CA SER A 91 6.66 -0.67 7.56
C SER A 91 6.11 -1.95 6.94
N VAL A 92 6.92 -2.69 6.17
CA VAL A 92 6.52 -4.00 5.64
C VAL A 92 6.37 -5.02 6.78
N MET A 93 7.31 -5.02 7.74
CA MET A 93 7.26 -5.88 8.91
C MET A 93 6.08 -5.56 9.85
N GLU A 94 5.70 -4.28 9.96
CA GLU A 94 4.50 -3.84 10.69
C GLU A 94 3.21 -4.36 10.04
N LYS A 95 3.10 -4.30 8.69
CA LYS A 95 1.92 -4.80 7.94
C LYS A 95 1.62 -6.27 8.24
N ILE A 96 2.65 -7.05 8.53
CA ILE A 96 2.56 -8.49 8.82
C ILE A 96 2.70 -8.82 10.31
N GLN A 97 2.87 -7.81 11.16
CA GLN A 97 3.09 -7.94 12.61
C GLN A 97 4.22 -8.94 12.96
N ALA A 98 5.26 -9.01 12.13
CA ALA A 98 6.37 -9.92 12.31
C ALA A 98 7.54 -9.25 13.04
N LYS A 99 8.32 -10.06 13.78
CA LYS A 99 9.58 -9.64 14.44
C LYS A 99 10.79 -10.43 13.92
N GLN A 100 10.62 -11.11 12.81
CA GLN A 100 11.57 -12.03 12.19
C GLN A 100 12.54 -11.32 11.25
N VAL A 101 13.48 -12.07 10.66
CA VAL A 101 14.36 -11.54 9.62
C VAL A 101 13.66 -11.67 8.27
N LEU A 102 13.68 -10.59 7.51
CA LEU A 102 13.19 -10.57 6.14
C LEU A 102 14.37 -10.74 5.19
N LEU A 103 14.27 -11.68 4.25
CA LEU A 103 15.29 -11.94 3.26
C LEU A 103 14.76 -11.81 1.84
N PHE A 104 15.62 -11.33 0.95
CA PHE A 104 15.38 -11.32 -0.49
C PHE A 104 16.63 -11.80 -1.23
N GLY A 105 16.49 -12.80 -2.10
CA GLY A 105 17.63 -13.38 -2.83
C GLY A 105 18.73 -13.94 -1.91
N GLY A 106 18.38 -14.37 -0.70
CA GLY A 106 19.34 -14.84 0.32
C GLY A 106 20.07 -13.73 1.08
N LYS A 107 19.73 -12.46 0.85
CA LYS A 107 20.27 -11.31 1.60
C LYS A 107 19.27 -10.85 2.67
N GLU A 108 19.75 -10.66 3.89
CA GLU A 108 18.98 -10.02 4.97
C GLU A 108 18.72 -8.55 4.63
N LEU A 109 17.46 -8.13 4.81
CA LEU A 109 17.02 -6.76 4.56
C LEU A 109 17.17 -5.92 5.84
N GLU A 110 17.85 -4.79 5.71
CA GLU A 110 18.13 -3.87 6.81
C GLU A 110 16.93 -2.95 7.12
N SER A 111 16.68 -2.72 8.41
CA SER A 111 15.75 -1.71 8.93
C SER A 111 16.09 -0.31 8.39
N GLY A 112 15.07 0.52 8.18
CA GLY A 112 15.19 1.87 7.61
C GLY A 112 15.47 1.95 6.10
N ARG A 113 15.80 0.85 5.43
CA ARG A 113 15.89 0.78 3.95
C ARG A 113 14.52 0.59 3.33
N THR A 114 14.38 1.00 2.07
CA THR A 114 13.14 0.86 1.29
C THR A 114 13.14 -0.42 0.44
N LEU A 115 11.98 -0.81 -0.08
CA LEU A 115 11.89 -1.89 -1.07
C LEU A 115 12.67 -1.55 -2.36
N GLU A 116 12.62 -0.28 -2.79
CA GLU A 116 13.36 0.22 -3.94
C GLU A 116 14.88 0.13 -3.77
N ASP A 117 15.41 0.36 -2.55
CA ASP A 117 16.84 0.20 -2.24
C ASP A 117 17.37 -1.23 -2.55
N TYR A 118 16.48 -2.22 -2.55
CA TYR A 118 16.78 -3.62 -2.86
C TYR A 118 16.27 -4.08 -4.23
N ASP A 119 15.73 -3.17 -5.05
CA ASP A 119 15.06 -3.47 -6.32
C ASP A 119 13.95 -4.53 -6.16
N ILE A 120 13.21 -4.47 -5.04
CA ILE A 120 12.08 -5.36 -4.79
C ILE A 120 10.86 -4.78 -5.51
N GLN A 121 10.45 -5.48 -6.57
CA GLN A 121 9.35 -5.08 -7.44
C GLN A 121 8.08 -5.90 -7.17
N GLY A 122 6.97 -5.48 -7.77
CA GLY A 122 5.76 -6.29 -7.81
C GLY A 122 6.03 -7.68 -8.37
N GLY A 123 5.52 -8.71 -7.71
CA GLY A 123 5.73 -10.13 -8.01
C GLY A 123 6.93 -10.75 -7.28
N SER A 124 7.74 -9.96 -6.57
CA SER A 124 8.88 -10.47 -5.81
C SER A 124 8.45 -11.36 -4.64
N THR A 125 9.26 -12.36 -4.31
CA THR A 125 9.06 -13.21 -3.12
C THR A 125 10.12 -12.94 -2.07
N LEU A 126 9.69 -12.59 -0.86
CA LEU A 126 10.53 -12.41 0.31
C LEU A 126 10.34 -13.59 1.25
N HIS A 127 11.36 -13.88 2.05
CA HIS A 127 11.37 -15.00 2.98
C HIS A 127 11.48 -14.48 4.41
N LEU A 128 10.64 -14.99 5.30
CA LEU A 128 10.78 -14.78 6.74
C LEU A 128 11.59 -15.93 7.34
N GLU A 129 12.59 -15.60 8.15
CA GLU A 129 13.36 -16.56 8.93
C GLU A 129 13.37 -16.22 10.42
N ASP A 130 13.28 -17.26 11.25
CA ASP A 130 13.51 -17.16 12.68
C ASP A 130 15.02 -17.16 12.94
N ARG A 131 15.56 -16.14 13.63
CA ARG A 131 16.99 -16.09 14.03
C ARG A 131 17.43 -17.25 14.93
N TYR A 132 16.51 -18.10 15.37
CA TYR A 132 16.75 -19.22 16.27
C TYR A 132 16.53 -20.59 15.64
N ALA A 133 16.36 -20.69 14.31
CA ALA A 133 16.14 -21.97 13.62
C ALA A 133 17.44 -22.74 13.30
N GLN A 134 18.51 -22.56 14.09
CA GLN A 134 19.68 -23.43 14.07
C GLN A 134 19.94 -23.98 15.47
N ASP A 135 19.26 -25.09 15.79
CA ASP A 135 19.71 -26.10 16.75
C ASP A 135 19.33 -27.48 16.20
#